data_AF-A0A817NB65-F1
#
_entry.id   AF-A0A817NB65-F1
#
_cell.length_a   1.000
_cell.length_b   1.000
_cell.length_c   1.000
_cell.angle_alpha   90.00
_cell.angle_beta   90.00
_cell.angle_gamma   90.00
#
_symmetry.space_group_name_H-M   'P 1'
#
loop_
_entity.id
_entity.type
_entity.pdbx_description
1 polymer ?
#
loop_
_entity_poly.entity_id
_entity_poly.type
_entity_poly.pdbx_seq_one_letter_code
_entity_poly.pdbx_strand_id
1 'polypeptide(L)' 'LLDGIDIRKLNIQWVRSHFGLVSQEPILFDLTIAENIAYGLESVRMEDIINAASRANIHQFIEQLPEVKQYKII' A
#
# COMPACT_ATOMS: atom_id res chain seq x y z
N LEU A 1 17.37 14.31 14.00
CA LEU A 1 16.73 15.53 13.46
C LEU A 1 16.14 15.18 12.10
N LEU A 2 14.99 15.73 11.74
CA LEU A 2 14.46 15.76 10.37
C LEU A 2 14.58 17.21 9.91
N ASP A 3 15.37 17.47 8.87
CA ASP A 3 15.68 18.82 8.36
C ASP A 3 16.08 19.83 9.47
N GLY A 4 16.91 19.37 10.42
CA GLY A 4 17.35 20.20 11.54
C GLY A 4 16.35 20.36 12.70
N ILE A 5 15.14 19.82 12.58
CA ILE A 5 14.12 19.82 13.64
C ILE A 5 14.14 18.48 14.38
N ASP A 6 13.99 18.50 15.71
CA ASP A 6 13.80 17.25 16.46
C ASP A 6 12.46 16.60 16.06
N ILE A 7 12.54 15.41 15.47
CA ILE A 7 11.38 14.66 14.96
C ILE A 7 10.32 14.41 16.04
N ARG A 8 10.72 14.33 17.32
CA ARG A 8 9.80 14.15 18.45
C ARG A 8 8.92 15.37 18.72
N LYS A 9 9.24 16.53 18.11
CA LYS A 9 8.46 17.77 18.19
C LYS A 9 7.46 17.92 17.04
N LEU A 10 7.50 17.04 16.04
CA LEU A 10 6.62 17.08 14.88
C LEU A 10 5.35 16.25 15.14
N ASN A 11 4.27 16.58 14.44
CA ASN A 11 3.04 15.79 14.51
C ASN A 11 3.29 14.38 13.92
N ILE A 12 2.95 13.34 14.68
CA ILE A 12 3.27 11.96 14.31
C ILE A 12 2.54 11.49 13.04
N GLN A 13 1.29 11.92 12.82
CA GLN A 13 0.54 11.58 11.62
C GLN A 13 1.17 12.23 10.38
N TRP A 14 1.52 13.51 10.48
CA TRP A 14 2.22 14.24 9.42
C TRP A 14 3.55 13.58 9.09
N VAL A 15 4.39 13.25 10.08
CA VAL A 15 5.66 12.56 9.79
C VAL A 15 5.40 11.24 9.05
N ARG A 16 4.47 10.41 9.54
CA ARG A 16 4.18 9.11 8.91
C ARG A 16 3.59 9.21 7.49
N SER A 17 2.92 10.31 7.13
CA SER A 17 2.42 10.50 5.77
C SER A 17 3.51 10.81 4.73
N HIS A 18 4.75 11.12 5.17
CA HIS A 18 5.88 11.44 4.29
C HIS A 18 6.84 10.26 4.07
N PHE A 19 6.64 9.14 4.76
CA PHE A 19 7.51 7.97 4.68
C PHE A 19 6.73 6.72 4.33
N GLY A 20 7.22 5.97 3.33
CA GLY A 20 6.83 4.58 3.10
C GLY A 20 7.73 3.64 3.90
N LEU A 21 7.14 2.61 4.52
CA LEU A 21 7.86 1.58 5.25
C LEU A 21 7.60 0.22 4.62
N VAL A 22 8.65 -0.59 4.41
CA VAL A 22 8.55 -1.99 3.98
C VAL A 22 9.18 -2.85 5.07
N SER A 23 8.35 -3.68 5.71
CA SER A 23 8.77 -4.59 6.78
C SER A 23 9.36 -5.88 6.21
N GLN A 24 10.28 -6.52 6.94
CA GLN A 24 10.83 -7.83 6.60
C GLN A 24 9.73 -8.91 6.57
N GLU A 25 8.80 -8.86 7.52
CA GLU A 25 7.59 -9.68 7.57
C GLU A 25 6.40 -8.78 7.24
N PRO A 26 5.92 -8.74 5.98
CA PRO A 26 4.78 -7.95 5.60
C PRO A 26 3.48 -8.52 6.17
N ILE A 27 2.55 -7.64 6.53
CA ILE A 27 1.23 -8.01 7.03
C ILE A 27 0.23 -7.88 5.88
N LEU A 28 -0.57 -8.91 5.65
CA LEU A 28 -1.74 -8.87 4.79
C LEU A 28 -3.00 -8.93 5.65
N PHE A 29 -3.98 -8.11 5.31
CA PHE A 29 -5.30 -8.13 5.94
C PHE A 29 -6.23 -9.07 5.21
N ASP A 30 -7.24 -9.56 5.92
CA ASP A 30 -8.34 -10.37 5.40
C ASP A 30 -9.27 -9.53 4.50
N LEU A 31 -8.71 -9.09 3.38
CA LEU A 31 -9.25 -8.13 2.41
C LEU A 31 -8.79 -8.56 1.01
N THR A 32 -9.37 -7.96 -0.03
CA THR A 32 -8.87 -8.11 -1.40
C THR A 32 -7.42 -7.62 -1.52
N ILE A 33 -6.70 -8.09 -2.55
CA ILE A 33 -5.40 -7.56 -2.94
C ILE A 33 -5.50 -6.05 -3.22
N ALA A 34 -6.58 -5.60 -3.88
CA ALA A 34 -6.78 -4.18 -4.18
C ALA A 34 -6.92 -3.34 -2.90
N GLU A 35 -7.68 -3.83 -1.92
CA GLU A 35 -7.84 -3.21 -0.61
C GLU A 35 -6.54 -3.26 0.21
N ASN A 36 -5.76 -4.33 0.11
CA ASN A 36 -4.44 -4.40 0.73
C ASN A 36 -3.45 -3.38 0.11
N ILE A 37 -3.47 -3.19 -1.21
CA ILE A 37 -2.64 -2.18 -1.89
C ILE A 37 -3.07 -0.76 -1.52
N ALA A 38 -4.39 -0.51 -1.46
CA ALA A 38 -4.95 0.79 -1.09
C ALA A 38 -5.00 1.04 0.43
N TYR A 39 -4.51 0.08 1.24
CA TYR A 39 -4.68 0.12 2.69
C TYR A 39 -4.07 1.38 3.30
N GLY A 40 -4.85 2.06 4.15
CA GLY A 40 -4.44 3.29 4.81
C GLY A 40 -4.57 4.56 3.96
N LEU A 41 -5.09 4.45 2.73
CA LEU A 41 -5.40 5.59 1.86
C LEU A 41 -6.92 5.72 1.66
N GLU A 42 -7.38 6.96 1.47
CA GLU A 42 -8.79 7.26 1.20
C GLU A 42 -9.02 7.48 -0.31
N SER A 43 -10.18 7.01 -0.81
CA SER A 43 -10.66 7.30 -2.18
C SER A 43 -9.68 6.96 -3.32
N VAL A 44 -8.91 5.88 -3.18
CA VAL A 44 -7.94 5.44 -4.20
C VAL A 44 -8.65 4.91 -5.45
N ARG A 45 -8.26 5.39 -6.63
CA ARG A 45 -8.83 4.96 -7.91
C ARG A 45 -8.20 3.64 -8.33
N MET A 46 -8.97 2.79 -9.01
CA MET A 46 -8.47 1.48 -9.47
C MET A 46 -7.25 1.61 -10.40
N GLU A 47 -7.17 2.68 -11.19
CA GLU A 47 -6.01 2.98 -12.04
C GLU A 47 -4.72 3.15 -11.22
N ASP A 48 -4.79 3.81 -10.05
CA ASP A 48 -3.64 4.00 -9.17
C ASP A 48 -3.20 2.69 -8.52
N ILE A 49 -4.15 1.82 -8.18
CA ILE A 49 -3.88 0.47 -7.65
C ILE A 49 -3.15 -0.38 -8.70
N ILE A 50 -3.63 -0.38 -9.95
CA ILE A 50 -3.00 -1.12 -11.07
C ILE A 50 -1.58 -0.56 -11.34
N ASN A 51 -1.43 0.77 -11.31
CA ASN A 51 -0.13 1.42 -11.47
C ASN A 51 0.84 1.03 -10.36
N ALA A 52 0.40 1.02 -9.10
CA ALA A 52 1.20 0.58 -7.96
C ALA A 52 1.61 -0.89 -8.08
N ALA A 53 0.67 -1.77 -8.39
CA ALA A 53 0.92 -3.20 -8.62
C ALA A 53 1.92 -3.44 -9.77
N SER A 54 1.82 -2.65 -10.85
CA SER A 54 2.73 -2.73 -12.00
C SER A 54 4.14 -2.28 -11.63
N ARG A 55 4.27 -1.17 -10.90
CA ARG A 55 5.57 -0.67 -10.41
C ARG A 55 6.23 -1.62 -9.40
N ALA A 56 5.42 -2.35 -8.63
CA ALA A 56 5.88 -3.40 -7.72
C ALA A 56 6.13 -4.75 -8.43
N ASN A 57 5.94 -4.84 -9.75
CA ASN A 57 6.12 -6.05 -10.56
C ASN A 57 5.24 -7.24 -10.13
N ILE A 58 4.05 -6.98 -9.61
CA ILE A 58 3.08 -8.02 -9.19
C ILE A 58 1.81 -8.06 -10.03
N HIS A 59 1.58 -7.06 -10.89
CA HIS A 59 0.34 -6.96 -11.67
C HIS A 59 0.07 -8.19 -12.54
N GLN A 60 1.05 -8.63 -13.33
CA GLN A 60 0.91 -9.83 -14.18
C GLN A 60 0.65 -11.11 -13.39
N PHE A 61 1.23 -11.23 -12.19
CA PHE A 61 0.97 -12.36 -11.29
C PHE A 61 -0.50 -12.35 -10.83
N ILE A 62 -1.02 -11.19 -10.44
CA ILE A 62 -2.41 -11.05 -9.99
C ILE A 62 -3.39 -11.40 -11.11
N GLU A 63 -3.13 -11.00 -12.36
CA GLU A 63 -3.98 -11.33 -13.51
C GLU A 63 -4.05 -12.82 -13.85
N GLN A 64 -3.07 -13.61 -13.40
CA GLN A 64 -3.02 -15.06 -13.63
C GLN A 64 -3.74 -15.87 -12.55
N LEU A 65 -4.18 -15.24 -11.46
CA LEU A 65 -4.85 -15.95 -10.39
C LEU A 65 -6.19 -16.52 -10.86
N PRO A 66 -6.57 -17.74 -10.46
CA PRO A 66 -7.76 -18.41 -10.97
C PRO A 66 -9.08 -17.70 -10.63
N GLU A 67 -9.10 -16.83 -9.61
CA GLU A 67 -10.26 -16.06 -9.19
C GLU A 67 -10.09 -14.55 -9.44
N VAL A 68 -9.85 -14.14 -10.69
CA VAL A 68 -9.87 -12.70 -11.06
C VAL A 68 -11.31 -12.17 -11.15
N LYS A 69 -12.06 -12.24 -10.05
CA LYS A 69 -13.32 -11.50 -9.90
C LYS A 69 -13.10 -10.43 -8.83
N GLN A 70 -12.42 -9.36 -9.24
CA GLN A 70 -12.09 -8.18 -8.43
C GLN A 70 -11.11 -8.43 -7.27
N TYR A 71 -9.88 -8.85 -7.53
CA TYR A 71 -8.80 -8.84 -6.53
C TYR A 71 -9.15 -9.52 -5.18
N LYS A 72 -10.24 -10.28 -5.04
CA LYS A 72 -10.67 -10.92 -3.80
C LYS A 72 -9.78 -12.15 -3.59
N ILE A 73 -9.07 -12.19 -2.47
CA ILE A 73 -8.49 -13.42 -1.93
C ILE A 73 -8.95 -13.53 -0.50
N ILE A 74 -10.07 -14.25 -0.31
CA ILE A 74 -10.35 -15.13 0.82
C ILE A 74 -11.25 -16.24 0.29
#